data_AF-A0A2V5NZC6-F1
#
_entry.id   AF-A0A2V5NZC6-F1
#
_cell.length_a   1.000
_cell.length_b   1.000
_cell.length_c   1.000
_cell.angle_alpha   90.00
_cell.angle_beta   90.00
_cell.angle_gamma   90.00
#
_symmetry.space_group_name_H-M   'P 1'
#
loop_
_entity.id
_entity.type
_entity.pdbx_description
1 polymer ?
#
loop_
_entity_poly.entity_id
_entity_poly.type
_entity_poly.pdbx_seq_one_letter_code
_entity_poly.pdbx_strand_id
1 'polypeptide(L)'
;MTGQRHLHNLALIGFMGTGKSSVGRLAAAQLHYDFVDTDELIEKRLGKTITQIFAQDGEAVFRDVERQLVAEMVAWRRKVIATGGGPS
;
A
#
# COMPACT_ATOMS: atom_id res chain seq x y z
N MET A 1 -8.45 -20.52 -26.23
CA MET A 1 -7.55 -19.35 -26.11
C MET A 1 -7.87 -18.66 -24.79
N THR A 2 -7.09 -18.91 -23.75
CA THR A 2 -7.26 -18.23 -22.45
C THR A 2 -6.78 -16.81 -22.64
N GLY A 3 -7.68 -15.82 -22.67
CA GLY A 3 -7.33 -14.42 -22.82
C GLY A 3 -6.31 -14.03 -21.75
N GLN A 4 -5.12 -13.61 -22.16
CA GLN A 4 -4.05 -13.24 -21.25
C GLN A 4 -4.50 -11.96 -20.52
N ARG A 5 -4.86 -12.09 -19.24
CA ARG A 5 -5.20 -10.91 -18.42
C ARG A 5 -3.92 -10.10 -18.22
N HIS A 6 -3.90 -8.88 -18.75
CA HIS A 6 -2.85 -7.92 -18.42
C HIS A 6 -3.08 -7.40 -17.02
N LEU A 7 -2.25 -7.83 -16.07
CA LEU A 7 -2.20 -7.24 -14.73
C LEU A 7 -1.67 -5.81 -14.87
N HIS A 8 -2.39 -4.84 -14.32
CA HIS A 8 -1.92 -3.44 -14.28
C HIS A 8 -1.20 -3.15 -12.97
N ASN A 9 -1.75 -3.62 -11.85
CA ASN A 9 -1.17 -3.62 -10.50
C ASN A 9 -1.67 -4.87 -9.74
N LEU A 10 -1.02 -5.21 -8.63
CA LEU A 10 -1.46 -6.22 -7.67
C LEU A 10 -1.56 -5.57 -6.29
N ALA A 11 -2.74 -5.57 -5.67
CA ALA A 11 -2.91 -5.08 -4.29
C ALA A 11 -3.11 -6.25 -3.32
N LEU A 12 -2.38 -6.21 -2.20
CA LEU A 12 -2.45 -7.18 -1.11
C LEU A 12 -3.15 -6.53 0.08
N ILE A 13 -4.33 -7.05 0.42
CA ILE A 13 -5.15 -6.59 1.54
C ILE A 13 -5.15 -7.61 2.69
N GLY A 14 -5.41 -7.15 3.91
CA GLY A 14 -5.53 -7.99 5.09
C GLY A 14 -4.92 -7.33 6.33
N PHE A 15 -5.10 -7.94 7.50
CA PHE A 15 -4.66 -7.37 8.79
C PHE A 15 -3.13 -7.17 8.88
N MET A 16 -2.69 -6.33 9.82
CA MET A 16 -1.27 -6.16 10.14
C MET A 16 -0.66 -7.51 10.58
N GLY A 17 0.61 -7.75 10.23
CA GLY A 17 1.33 -8.96 10.64
C GLY A 17 1.03 -10.24 9.83
N THR A 18 0.13 -10.19 8.84
CA THR A 18 -0.21 -11.36 7.98
C THR A 18 0.83 -11.64 6.88
N GLY A 19 1.96 -10.91 6.85
CA GLY A 19 3.05 -11.13 5.91
C GLY A 19 2.91 -10.46 4.54
N LYS A 20 1.98 -9.51 4.38
CA LYS A 20 1.72 -8.80 3.10
C LYS A 20 2.99 -8.21 2.47
N SER A 21 3.81 -7.51 3.26
CA SER A 21 5.04 -6.91 2.74
C SER A 21 6.08 -7.96 2.33
N SER A 22 6.15 -9.09 3.04
CA SER A 22 7.04 -10.21 2.69
C SER A 22 6.61 -10.89 1.38
N VAL A 23 5.34 -11.26 1.26
CA VAL A 23 4.79 -11.87 0.04
C VAL A 23 4.81 -10.87 -1.12
N GLY A 24 4.50 -9.61 -0.86
CA GLY A 24 4.49 -8.54 -1.86
C GLY A 24 5.84 -8.31 -2.51
N ARG A 25 6.93 -8.32 -1.73
CA ARG A 25 8.30 -8.23 -2.27
C ARG A 25 8.63 -9.41 -3.19
N LEU A 26 8.25 -10.63 -2.81
CA LEU A 26 8.45 -11.82 -3.65
C LEU A 26 7.63 -11.75 -4.94
N ALA A 27 6.37 -11.35 -4.85
CA ALA A 27 5.49 -11.19 -6.00
C ALA A 27 6.00 -10.08 -6.95
N ALA A 28 6.48 -8.96 -6.42
CA ALA A 28 7.05 -7.86 -7.19
C ALA A 28 8.26 -8.33 -8.01
N ALA A 29 9.16 -9.09 -7.38
CA ALA A 29 10.33 -9.66 -8.06
C ALA A 29 9.93 -10.61 -9.20
N GLN A 30 8.95 -11.50 -8.97
CA GLN A 30 8.48 -12.46 -9.99
C GLN A 30 7.74 -11.79 -11.14
N LEU A 31 7.00 -10.71 -10.87
CA LEU A 31 6.23 -9.96 -11.88
C LEU A 31 7.08 -8.89 -12.59
N HIS A 32 8.30 -8.63 -12.13
CA HIS A 32 9.13 -7.48 -12.54
C HIS A 32 8.41 -6.13 -12.36
N TYR A 33 7.75 -5.99 -11.20
CA TYR A 33 6.98 -4.83 -10.76
C TYR A 33 7.68 -4.17 -9.58
N ASP A 34 7.37 -2.91 -9.29
CA ASP A 34 7.87 -2.25 -8.09
C ASP A 34 6.99 -2.57 -6.88
N PHE A 35 7.61 -2.84 -5.74
CA PHE A 35 6.90 -3.02 -4.47
C PHE A 35 6.62 -1.67 -3.81
N VAL A 36 5.42 -1.50 -3.26
CA VAL A 36 5.00 -0.32 -2.47
C VAL A 36 4.30 -0.80 -1.21
N ASP A 37 4.66 -0.24 -0.06
CA ASP A 37 3.91 -0.36 1.18
C ASP A 37 3.24 0.99 1.47
N THR A 38 1.91 1.00 1.62
CA THR A 38 1.18 2.27 1.81
C THR A 38 1.51 2.92 3.14
N ASP A 39 1.78 2.12 4.17
CA ASP A 39 2.09 2.63 5.51
C ASP A 39 3.44 3.37 5.47
N GLU A 40 4.48 2.74 4.90
CA GLU A 40 5.80 3.36 4.72
C GLU A 40 5.72 4.65 3.89
N LEU A 41 4.85 4.68 2.87
CA LEU A 41 4.67 5.86 2.02
C LEU A 41 3.96 7.01 2.76
N ILE A 42 2.96 6.72 3.59
CA ILE A 42 2.29 7.71 4.43
C ILE A 42 3.28 8.29 5.45
N GLU A 43 4.06 7.43 6.11
CA GLU A 43 5.10 7.87 7.06
C GLU A 43 6.11 8.80 6.39
N LYS A 44 6.56 8.44 5.18
CA LYS A 44 7.48 9.26 4.39
C LYS A 44 6.88 10.60 3.99
N ARG A 45 5.59 10.66 3.64
CA ARG A 45 4.90 11.91 3.26
C ARG A 45 4.77 12.87 4.43
N LEU A 46 4.47 12.35 5.61
CA LEU A 46 4.24 13.16 6.82
C LEU A 46 5.50 13.37 7.65
N GLY A 47 6.59 12.65 7.36
CA GLY A 47 7.85 12.73 8.12
C GLY A 47 7.72 12.22 9.55
N LYS A 48 6.74 11.34 9.80
CA LYS A 48 6.36 10.83 11.13
C LYS A 48 5.99 9.36 11.02
N THR A 49 6.22 8.58 12.07
CA THR A 49 5.71 7.21 12.12
C THR A 49 4.18 7.20 12.27
N ILE A 50 3.50 6.12 11.89
CA ILE A 50 2.04 6.00 12.08
C ILE A 50 1.65 6.23 13.54
N THR A 51 2.43 5.68 14.48
CA THR A 51 2.23 5.91 15.92
C THR A 51 2.31 7.38 16.28
N GLN A 52 3.26 8.13 15.71
CA GLN A 52 3.38 9.57 15.93
C GLN A 52 2.22 10.35 15.28
N ILE A 53 1.79 9.96 14.08
CA ILE A 53 0.66 10.57 13.39
C ILE A 53 -0.61 10.41 14.24
N PHE A 54 -0.92 9.21 14.71
CA PHE A 54 -2.08 8.98 15.58
C PHE A 54 -1.99 9.75 16.90
N ALA A 55 -0.80 9.82 17.52
CA ALA A 55 -0.64 10.51 18.79
C ALA A 55 -0.68 12.04 18.69
N GLN A 56 -0.20 12.62 17.59
CA GLN A 56 -0.03 14.07 17.44
C GLN A 56 -1.10 14.72 16.56
N ASP A 57 -1.46 14.06 15.46
CA ASP A 57 -2.34 14.59 14.42
C ASP A 57 -3.72 13.90 14.43
N GLY A 58 -3.83 12.73 15.06
CA GLY A 58 -5.04 11.93 15.18
C GLY A 58 -5.28 10.99 13.99
N GLU A 59 -6.15 10.00 14.21
CA GLU A 59 -6.48 9.00 13.18
C GLU A 59 -7.11 9.63 11.93
N ALA A 60 -7.91 10.70 12.08
CA ALA A 60 -8.55 11.38 10.95
C ALA A 60 -7.54 11.85 9.89
N VAL A 61 -6.41 12.41 10.31
CA VAL A 61 -5.34 12.89 9.41
C VAL A 61 -4.72 11.72 8.65
N PHE A 62 -4.41 10.62 9.33
CA PHE A 62 -3.91 9.41 8.67
C PHE A 62 -4.89 8.91 7.60
N ARG A 63 -6.19 8.85 7.95
CA ARG A 63 -7.23 8.36 7.02
C ARG A 63 -7.44 9.28 5.82
N ASP A 64 -7.27 10.59 5.98
CA ASP A 64 -7.32 11.52 4.85
C ASP A 64 -6.16 11.30 3.88
N VAL A 65 -4.95 11.12 4.40
CA VAL A 65 -3.77 10.85 3.56
C VAL A 65 -3.86 9.46 2.91
N GLU A 66 -4.35 8.46 3.64
CA GLU A 66 -4.62 7.11 3.11
C GLU A 66 -5.61 7.17 1.94
N ARG A 67 -6.73 7.89 2.09
CA ARG A 67 -7.71 8.09 1.01
C ARG A 67 -7.12 8.78 -0.21
N GLN A 68 -6.32 9.82 -0.01
CA GLN A 68 -5.62 10.52 -1.10
C GLN A 68 -4.68 9.56 -1.85
N LEU A 69 -3.92 8.75 -1.10
CA LEU A 69 -3.00 7.79 -1.67
C LEU A 69 -3.74 6.73 -2.52
N VAL A 70 -4.86 6.19 -2.03
CA VAL A 70 -5.68 5.25 -2.80
C VAL A 70 -6.17 5.86 -4.12
N ALA A 71 -6.55 7.15 -4.13
CA ALA A 71 -6.96 7.84 -5.35
C ALA A 71 -5.79 7.96 -6.36
N GLU A 72 -4.58 8.24 -5.88
CA GLU A 72 -3.38 8.31 -6.73
C GLU A 72 -3.00 6.95 -7.33
N MET A 73 -3.22 5.85 -6.60
CA MET A 73 -2.89 4.49 -7.03
C MET A 73 -3.59 4.06 -8.33
N VAL A 74 -4.73 4.68 -8.66
CA VAL A 74 -5.47 4.40 -9.91
C VAL A 74 -4.63 4.72 -11.15
N ALA A 75 -3.76 5.73 -11.07
CA ALA A 75 -2.88 6.11 -12.16
C ALA A 75 -1.61 5.25 -12.26
N TRP A 76 -1.28 4.48 -11.21
CA TRP A 76 -0.05 3.71 -11.17
C TRP A 76 -0.11 2.47 -12.06
N ARG A 77 1.05 2.00 -12.51
CA ARG A 77 1.20 0.79 -13.31
C ARG A 77 2.41 0.00 -12.83
N ARG A 78 2.35 -1.32 -13.01
CA ARG A 78 3.41 -2.27 -12.67
C ARG A 78 3.83 -2.18 -11.21
N LYS A 79 2.86 -2.08 -10.30
CA LYS A 79 3.08 -2.06 -8.85
C LYS A 79 2.50 -3.29 -8.17
N VAL A 80 3.22 -3.78 -7.17
CA VAL A 80 2.66 -4.66 -6.13
C VAL A 80 2.53 -3.82 -4.86
N ILE A 81 1.30 -3.58 -4.41
CA ILE A 81 1.01 -2.72 -3.27
C ILE A 81 0.58 -3.58 -2.07
N ALA A 82 1.30 -3.48 -0.96
CA ALA A 82 0.80 -3.90 0.34
C ALA A 82 0.04 -2.72 0.96
N THR A 83 -1.24 -2.93 1.28
CA THR A 83 -2.03 -1.90 1.98
C THR A 83 -1.86 -2.01 3.48
N GLY A 84 -2.11 -0.91 4.19
CA GLY A 84 -2.23 -0.89 5.65
C GLY A 84 -3.27 -1.90 6.16
N GLY A 85 -3.09 -2.33 7.41
CA GLY A 85 -3.93 -3.35 8.05
C GLY A 85 -5.07 -2.80 8.93
N GLY A 86 -5.23 -1.47 9.01
CA GLY A 86 -6.28 -0.84 9.82
C GLY A 86 -7.67 -1.05 9.21
N PRO A 87 -8.75 -1.06 10.02
CA PRO A 87 -10.11 -1.09 9.49
C PRO A 87 -10.32 0.19 8.65
N SER A 88 -10.57 0.04 7.36
CA SER A 88 -10.95 1.12 6.44
C SER A 88 -12.28 1.76 6.82
#